data_AF-A0A7K7E2Y5-F1
#
_entry.id   AF-A0A7K7E2Y5-F1
#
_cell.length_a   1.000
_cell.length_b   1.000
_cell.length_c   1.000
_cell.angle_alpha   90.00
_cell.angle_beta   90.00
_cell.angle_gamma   90.00
#
_symmetry.space_group_name_H-M   'P 1'
#
loop_
_entity.id
_entity.type
_entity.pdbx_description
1 polymer ?
#
loop_
_entity_poly.entity_id
_entity_poly.type
_entity_poly.pdbx_seq_one_letter_code
_entity_poly.pdbx_strand_id
1 'polypeptide(L)' 'ASNVSHTVVLRPLKAGYFNFTSATITYLAQEGAQVVVGFTSAPGQGGILAQRDFDRRFSPHFVN' A
#
# COMPACT_ATOMS: atom_id res chain seq x y z
N ALA A 1 -9.24 -21.26 -16.73
CA ALA A 1 -8.59 -20.76 -15.49
C ALA A 1 -8.97 -19.30 -15.31
N SER A 2 -9.48 -18.88 -14.15
CA SER A 2 -9.81 -17.49 -13.84
C SER A 2 -8.65 -16.82 -13.10
N ASN A 3 -8.36 -15.57 -13.43
CA ASN A 3 -7.40 -14.76 -12.67
C ASN A 3 -8.10 -14.20 -11.43
N VAL A 4 -7.56 -14.50 -10.24
CA VAL A 4 -8.05 -13.96 -8.96
C VAL A 4 -6.97 -13.07 -8.37
N SER A 5 -7.30 -11.81 -8.09
CA SER A 5 -6.40 -10.86 -7.41
C SER A 5 -6.82 -10.71 -5.96
N HIS A 6 -5.87 -10.86 -5.04
CA HIS A 6 -6.08 -10.60 -3.62
C HIS A 6 -5.36 -9.29 -3.25
N THR A 7 -6.09 -8.34 -2.66
CA THR A 7 -5.55 -7.03 -2.28
C THR A 7 -5.66 -6.85 -0.77
N VAL A 8 -4.58 -6.46 -0.12
CA VAL A 8 -4.56 -6.07 1.30
C VAL A 8 -4.34 -4.57 1.37
N VAL A 9 -5.28 -3.84 1.99
CA VAL A 9 -5.21 -2.38 2.17
C VAL A 9 -5.02 -2.08 3.65
N LEU A 10 -3.95 -1.37 3.98
CA LEU A 10 -3.70 -0.88 5.34
C LEU A 10 -4.14 0.58 5.44
N ARG A 11 -5.00 0.90 6.41
CA ARG A 11 -5.35 2.29 6.76
C ARG A 11 -4.50 2.77 7.93
N PRO A 12 -3.69 3.81 7.77
CA PRO A 12 -2.97 4.42 8.88
C PRO A 12 -3.94 5.07 9.88
N LEU A 13 -3.71 4.87 11.17
CA LEU A 13 -4.53 5.48 12.23
C LEU A 13 -4.08 6.90 12.59
N LYS A 14 -2.85 7.27 12.21
CA LYS A 14 -2.24 8.58 12.47
C LYS A 14 -1.52 9.08 11.23
N ALA A 15 -1.63 10.38 10.98
CA ALA A 15 -0.78 11.07 10.02
C ALA A 15 0.59 11.34 10.64
N GLY A 16 1.64 11.33 9.81
CA GLY A 16 3.02 11.49 10.28
C GLY A 16 4.04 10.84 9.35
N TYR A 17 5.29 10.88 9.77
CA TYR A 17 6.37 10.19 9.08
C TYR A 17 6.53 8.78 9.63
N PHE A 18 6.61 7.81 8.73
CA PHE A 18 6.77 6.41 9.05
C PHE A 18 7.96 5.84 8.28
N ASN A 19 8.65 4.89 8.90
CA ASN A 19 9.68 4.11 8.24
C ASN A 19 9.02 2.88 7.61
N PHE A 20 8.94 2.88 6.30
CA PHE A 20 8.41 1.75 5.54
C PHE A 20 9.54 0.76 5.28
N THR A 21 9.47 -0.37 5.98
CA THR A 21 10.39 -1.50 5.78
C THR A 21 9.87 -2.42 4.67
N SER A 22 10.73 -3.33 4.22
CA SER A 22 10.31 -4.42 3.33
C SER A 22 9.29 -5.31 4.04
N ALA A 23 8.47 -5.99 3.24
CA ALA A 23 7.54 -7.00 3.70
C ALA A 23 7.78 -8.31 2.96
N THR A 24 7.51 -9.42 3.64
CA THR A 24 7.40 -10.75 3.02
C THR A 24 5.93 -11.14 3.02
N ILE A 25 5.40 -11.51 1.86
CA ILE A 25 4.01 -11.88 1.66
C ILE A 25 3.99 -13.37 1.32
N THR A 26 3.26 -14.16 2.09
CA THR A 26 3.09 -15.60 1.86
C THR A 26 1.63 -15.94 1.68
N TYR A 27 1.26 -16.62 0.59
CA TYR A 27 -0.12 -17.03 0.35
C TYR A 27 -0.21 -18.38 -0.37
N LEU A 28 -1.37 -19.03 -0.24
CA LEU A 28 -1.73 -20.21 -1.01
C LEU A 28 -2.64 -19.79 -2.16
N ALA A 29 -2.27 -20.12 -3.39
CA ALA A 29 -3.06 -19.77 -4.56
C ALA A 29 -4.39 -20.56 -4.60
N GLN A 30 -4.37 -21.82 -4.14
CA GLN A 30 -5.49 -22.74 -4.05
C GLN A 30 -5.25 -23.71 -2.89
N GLU A 31 -6.30 -24.39 -2.41
CA GLU A 31 -6.20 -25.39 -1.35
C GLU A 31 -5.30 -26.56 -1.81
N GLY A 32 -4.30 -26.94 -1.00
CA GLY A 32 -3.31 -27.96 -1.34
C GLY A 32 -2.19 -27.52 -2.30
N ALA A 33 -2.18 -26.26 -2.74
CA ALA A 33 -1.11 -25.74 -3.60
C ALA A 33 0.19 -25.44 -2.83
N GLN A 34 1.28 -25.23 -3.57
CA GLN A 34 2.54 -24.75 -2.99
C GLN A 34 2.40 -23.31 -2.48
N VAL A 35 3.05 -23.02 -1.33
CA VAL A 35 3.11 -21.65 -0.78
C VAL A 35 3.88 -20.74 -1.74
N VAL A 36 3.25 -19.64 -2.13
CA VAL A 36 3.90 -18.57 -2.90
C VAL A 36 4.47 -17.55 -1.93
N VAL A 37 5.73 -17.15 -2.14
CA VAL A 37 6.44 -16.15 -1.35
C VAL A 37 6.77 -14.95 -2.24
N GLY A 38 6.34 -13.76 -1.84
CA GLY A 38 6.64 -12.49 -2.47
C GLY A 38 7.39 -11.55 -1.52
N PHE A 39 8.25 -10.71 -2.08
CA PHE A 39 9.01 -9.72 -1.33
C PHE A 39 8.71 -8.32 -1.84
N THR A 40 8.64 -7.34 -0.95
CA THR A 40 8.52 -5.92 -1.30
C THR A 40 9.82 -5.19 -0.96
N SER A 41 10.13 -4.14 -1.72
CA SER A 41 11.21 -3.22 -1.37
C SER A 41 10.83 -2.34 -0.17
N ALA A 42 11.84 -1.80 0.51
CA ALA A 42 11.66 -0.78 1.55
C ALA A 42 11.82 0.61 0.90
N PRO A 43 10.74 1.37 0.67
CA PRO A 43 10.86 2.71 0.09
C PRO A 43 11.47 3.74 1.05
N GLY A 44 11.76 3.36 2.30
CA GLY A 44 12.41 4.20 3.29
C GLY A 44 11.40 5.05 4.07
N GLN A 45 11.80 6.27 4.45
CA GLN A 45 10.94 7.16 5.20
C GLN A 45 9.90 7.81 4.29
N GLY A 46 8.62 7.68 4.63
CA GLY A 46 7.52 8.29 3.90
C GLY A 46 6.55 9.00 4.83
N GLY A 47 5.89 10.04 4.32
CA GLY A 47 4.87 10.78 5.06
C GLY A 47 3.47 10.31 4.69
N ILE A 48 2.65 10.02 5.70
CA ILE A 48 1.21 9.87 5.55
C ILE A 48 0.59 11.20 5.92
N LEU A 49 -0.01 11.87 4.93
CA LEU A 49 -0.65 13.16 5.10
C LEU A 49 -2.10 12.98 5.57
N ALA A 50 -2.57 13.88 6.43
CA ALA A 50 -3.99 13.99 6.68
C ALA A 50 -4.71 14.42 5.40
N GLN A 51 -5.93 13.92 5.19
CA GLN A 51 -6.69 14.19 3.98
C GLN A 51 -6.81 15.69 3.68
N ARG A 52 -7.11 16.53 4.69
CA ARG A 52 -7.18 17.99 4.54
C ARG A 52 -5.88 18.61 4.00
N ASP A 53 -4.73 18.12 4.45
CA ASP A 53 -3.43 18.66 4.03
C ASP A 53 -3.05 18.16 2.62
N PHE A 54 -3.46 16.94 2.27
CA PHE A 54 -3.38 16.43 0.90
C PHE A 54 -4.26 17.26 -0.03
N ASP A 55 -5.54 17.41 0.29
CA ASP A 55 -6.52 18.17 -0.51
C ASP A 55 -6.05 19.62 -0.71
N ARG A 56 -5.51 20.26 0.32
CA ARG A 56 -4.92 21.61 0.20
C ARG A 56 -3.73 21.65 -0.76
N ARG A 57 -2.85 20.64 -0.75
CA ARG A 57 -1.64 20.62 -1.58
C ARG A 57 -1.92 20.24 -3.02
N PHE A 58 -2.87 19.35 -3.24
CA PHE A 58 -3.17 18.72 -4.53
C PHE A 58 -4.54 19.10 -5.06
N SER A 59 -5.15 20.18 -4.53
CA SER A 59 -6.39 20.73 -5.05
C SER A 59 -6.22 20.99 -6.55
N PRO A 60 -7.14 20.50 -7.40
CA PRO A 60 -7.11 20.80 -8.82
C PRO A 60 -7.21 22.31 -9.00
N HIS A 61 -6.16 22.92 -9.54
CA HIS A 61 -6.24 24.28 -10.04
C HIS A 61 -6.66 24.17 -11.49
N PHE A 62 -7.97 24.31 -11.75
CA PHE A 62 -8.44 24.50 -13.11
C PHE A 62 -7.92 25.86 -13.59
N VAL A 63 -6.94 25.85 -14.47
CA VAL A 63 -6.56 27.01 -15.28
C VAL A 63 -7.54 27.06 -16.45
N ASN A 64 -8.45 28.04 -16.40
CA ASN A 64 -9.30 28.40 -17.53
C ASN A 64 -8.47 29.16 -18.58
#